data_AF-A0A178TF75-F1
#
_entry.id   AF-A0A178TF75-F1
#
_cell.length_a   1.000
_cell.length_b   1.000
_cell.length_c   1.000
_cell.angle_alpha   90.00
_cell.angle_beta   90.00
_cell.angle_gamma   90.00
#
_symmetry.space_group_name_H-M   'P 1'
#
loop_
_entity.id
_entity.type
_entity.pdbx_description
1 polymer ?
#
loop_
_entity_poly.entity_id
_entity_poly.type
_entity_poly.pdbx_seq_one_letter_code
_entity_poly.pdbx_strand_id
1 'polypeptide(L)'
;MLTDYHNHLERGTLTLDYLKQFTDEAARKGIEHFGISEHAYHFYQTKNILSNPWIEERRYYDMADYVRLFHEAWDAGIDVKMSIEMDYTPGKHEEMAQFIRAYDFDYVIGSIHWVDDFGIDLAEFRKEWDRRDIYDTYRKYFDQVVTLAESNLFDIIGHLDLVKIFKYVPEDEEFLLEQYDRATTALANSKTCVEISTAGLRKPVGELYPDPRLLQMCYDKGVPIVLSSDAHVPQDVGADYDKAIALAKTVGYTEIMTFSKGERKAVPLG
;
A
#
# COMPACT_ATOMS: atom_id res chain seq x y z
N MET A 1 -19.06 5.35 -5.24
CA MET A 1 -18.10 4.66 -6.14
C MET A 1 -17.10 3.90 -5.26
N LEU A 2 -16.49 2.82 -5.75
CA LEU A 2 -15.48 2.05 -5.03
C LEU A 2 -14.15 2.02 -5.80
N THR A 3 -13.05 2.04 -5.05
CA THR A 3 -11.68 1.89 -5.55
C THR A 3 -11.09 0.57 -5.07
N ASP A 4 -10.16 0.00 -5.82
CA ASP A 4 -9.23 -1.02 -5.33
C ASP A 4 -7.89 -0.82 -6.05
N TYR A 5 -6.94 -0.19 -5.35
CA TYR A 5 -5.65 0.22 -5.90
C TYR A 5 -4.48 -0.62 -5.40
N HIS A 6 -4.72 -1.63 -4.57
CA HIS A 6 -3.66 -2.47 -4.03
C HIS A 6 -3.91 -3.92 -4.44
N ASN A 7 -3.32 -4.34 -5.55
CA ASN A 7 -3.55 -5.66 -6.12
C ASN A 7 -2.31 -6.15 -6.85
N HIS A 8 -2.03 -7.43 -6.74
CA HIS A 8 -0.79 -8.06 -7.14
C HIS A 8 -1.03 -9.27 -8.05
N LEU A 9 -0.21 -9.41 -9.08
CA LEU A 9 -0.24 -10.54 -10.01
C LEU A 9 0.82 -11.60 -9.68
N GLU A 10 1.71 -11.34 -8.70
CA GLU A 10 2.93 -12.09 -8.42
C GLU A 10 2.73 -13.59 -8.15
N ARG A 11 1.54 -14.00 -7.67
CA ARG A 11 1.20 -15.41 -7.42
C ARG A 11 0.82 -16.19 -8.67
N GLY A 12 0.60 -15.51 -9.78
CA GLY A 12 0.29 -16.10 -11.07
C GLY A 12 1.36 -15.76 -12.10
N THR A 13 0.96 -15.06 -13.16
CA THR A 13 1.85 -14.64 -14.24
C THR A 13 1.48 -13.23 -14.69
N LEU A 14 2.45 -12.48 -15.22
CA LEU A 14 2.20 -11.23 -15.93
C LEU A 14 1.60 -11.51 -17.31
N THR A 15 0.35 -11.98 -17.34
CA THR A 15 -0.40 -12.30 -18.55
C THR A 15 -1.78 -11.65 -18.53
N LEU A 16 -2.29 -11.35 -19.73
CA LEU A 16 -3.60 -10.73 -19.90
C LEU A 16 -4.73 -11.60 -19.33
N ASP A 17 -4.65 -12.92 -19.51
CA ASP A 17 -5.64 -13.88 -18.99
C ASP A 17 -5.73 -13.87 -17.47
N TYR A 18 -4.59 -13.72 -16.78
CA TYR A 18 -4.57 -13.65 -15.32
C TYR A 18 -5.06 -12.29 -14.81
N LEU A 19 -4.57 -11.20 -15.42
CA LEU A 19 -5.05 -9.84 -15.15
C LEU A 19 -6.58 -9.73 -15.29
N LYS A 20 -7.15 -10.34 -16.34
CA LYS A 20 -8.58 -10.32 -16.60
C LYS A 20 -9.40 -10.94 -15.46
N GLN A 21 -8.87 -11.94 -14.76
CA GLN A 21 -9.57 -12.53 -13.61
C GLN A 21 -9.74 -11.52 -12.47
N PHE A 22 -8.76 -10.65 -12.24
CA PHE A 22 -8.86 -9.58 -11.25
C PHE A 22 -9.87 -8.52 -11.68
N THR A 23 -9.81 -8.07 -12.94
CA THR A 23 -10.72 -7.03 -13.43
C THR A 23 -12.18 -7.52 -13.52
N ASP A 24 -12.38 -8.80 -13.87
CA ASP A 24 -13.71 -9.43 -13.87
C ASP A 24 -14.29 -9.49 -12.44
N GLU A 25 -13.45 -9.81 -11.44
CA GLU A 25 -13.87 -9.80 -10.04
C GLU A 25 -14.15 -8.37 -9.54
N ALA A 26 -13.31 -7.40 -9.88
CA ALA A 26 -13.53 -5.99 -9.55
C ALA A 26 -14.88 -5.50 -10.08
N ALA A 27 -15.19 -5.81 -11.35
CA ALA A 27 -16.48 -5.50 -11.95
C ALA A 27 -17.65 -6.18 -11.22
N ARG A 28 -17.49 -7.45 -10.82
CA ARG A 28 -18.50 -8.19 -10.04
C ARG A 28 -18.76 -7.56 -8.67
N LYS A 29 -17.73 -6.96 -8.06
CA LYS A 29 -17.80 -6.25 -6.77
C LYS A 29 -18.28 -4.81 -6.88
N GLY A 30 -18.49 -4.29 -8.10
CA GLY A 30 -18.85 -2.89 -8.32
C GLY A 30 -17.70 -1.92 -8.04
N ILE A 31 -16.46 -2.38 -8.18
CA ILE A 31 -15.26 -1.52 -8.13
C ILE A 31 -15.10 -0.88 -9.50
N GLU A 32 -15.26 0.45 -9.55
CA GLU A 32 -15.20 1.25 -10.78
C GLU A 32 -13.77 1.73 -11.07
N HIS A 33 -12.95 1.85 -10.04
CA HIS A 33 -11.57 2.31 -10.14
C HIS A 33 -10.62 1.22 -9.64
N PHE A 34 -10.08 0.43 -10.57
CA PHE A 34 -9.25 -0.72 -10.28
C PHE A 34 -7.83 -0.54 -10.80
N GLY A 35 -6.84 -0.96 -10.03
CA GLY A 35 -5.44 -0.93 -10.46
C GLY A 35 -4.62 -2.09 -9.91
N ILE A 36 -3.56 -2.42 -10.63
CA ILE A 36 -2.52 -3.35 -10.19
C ILE A 36 -1.29 -2.54 -9.78
N SER A 37 -0.73 -2.87 -8.64
CA SER A 37 0.37 -2.18 -7.98
C SER A 37 1.38 -3.22 -7.51
N GLU A 38 2.04 -3.87 -8.47
CA GLU A 38 2.99 -4.93 -8.13
C GLU A 38 4.11 -4.46 -7.19
N HIS A 39 4.66 -5.39 -6.41
CA HIS A 39 5.80 -5.04 -5.56
C HIS A 39 7.00 -4.63 -6.42
N ALA A 40 7.51 -3.43 -6.18
CA ALA A 40 8.62 -2.85 -6.92
C ALA A 40 9.90 -3.70 -6.81
N TYR A 41 10.11 -4.39 -5.68
CA TYR A 41 11.31 -5.20 -5.45
C TYR A 41 11.45 -6.39 -6.42
N HIS A 42 10.38 -6.83 -7.09
CA HIS A 42 10.46 -7.88 -8.11
C HIS A 42 11.18 -7.44 -9.39
N PHE A 43 11.26 -6.13 -9.64
CA PHE A 43 11.74 -5.60 -10.92
C PHE A 43 13.26 -5.42 -10.94
N TYR A 44 13.91 -5.76 -12.06
CA TYR A 44 15.35 -5.54 -12.22
C TYR A 44 15.75 -4.07 -12.06
N GLN A 45 14.87 -3.16 -12.47
CA GLN A 45 15.08 -1.72 -12.47
C GLN A 45 15.10 -1.08 -11.07
N THR A 46 14.71 -1.80 -10.01
CA THR A 46 14.68 -1.28 -8.64
C THR A 46 15.87 -1.76 -7.79
N LYS A 47 16.85 -2.44 -8.40
CA LYS A 47 17.99 -3.05 -7.70
C LYS A 47 18.83 -2.06 -6.87
N ASN A 48 18.91 -0.80 -7.29
CA ASN A 48 19.67 0.24 -6.59
C ASN A 48 18.88 0.92 -5.45
N ILE A 49 17.58 0.65 -5.35
CA ILE A 49 16.68 1.16 -4.30
C ILE A 49 16.76 0.22 -3.11
N LEU A 50 16.35 -1.04 -3.28
CA LEU A 50 16.29 -2.02 -2.21
C LEU A 50 16.85 -3.35 -2.69
N SER A 51 17.86 -3.88 -1.99
CA SER A 51 18.50 -5.15 -2.32
C SER A 51 19.03 -5.84 -1.07
N ASN A 52 18.62 -7.08 -0.87
CA ASN A 52 19.11 -8.01 0.14
C ASN A 52 18.92 -9.45 -0.38
N PRO A 53 19.47 -10.49 0.28
CA PRO A 53 19.36 -11.86 -0.21
C PRO A 53 17.93 -12.34 -0.47
N TRP A 54 16.97 -11.99 0.39
CA TRP A 54 15.56 -12.36 0.25
C TRP A 54 14.95 -11.75 -1.02
N ILE A 55 15.30 -10.49 -1.31
CA ILE A 55 14.80 -9.75 -2.47
C ILE A 55 15.46 -10.21 -3.76
N GLU A 56 16.77 -10.46 -3.78
CA GLU A 56 17.47 -10.83 -5.01
C GLU A 56 16.97 -12.18 -5.57
N GLU A 57 16.54 -13.11 -4.71
CA GLU A 57 15.89 -14.36 -5.12
C GLU A 57 14.52 -14.14 -5.77
N ARG A 58 13.89 -12.99 -5.50
CA ARG A 58 12.57 -12.61 -5.98
C ARG A 58 12.61 -11.57 -7.09
N ARG A 59 13.79 -11.10 -7.50
CA ARG A 59 13.93 -10.11 -8.57
C ARG A 59 13.98 -10.81 -9.92
N TYR A 60 12.83 -10.96 -10.56
CA TYR A 60 12.70 -11.69 -11.82
C TYR A 60 11.79 -11.03 -12.86
N TYR A 61 11.20 -9.87 -12.58
CA TYR A 61 10.39 -9.12 -13.53
C TYR A 61 11.17 -8.03 -14.24
N ASP A 62 10.81 -7.78 -15.50
CA ASP A 62 11.25 -6.62 -16.27
C ASP A 62 10.08 -5.64 -16.42
N MET A 63 10.32 -4.37 -16.13
CA MET A 63 9.30 -3.32 -16.33
C MET A 63 8.81 -3.24 -17.77
N ALA A 64 9.62 -3.61 -18.77
CA ALA A 64 9.18 -3.66 -20.16
C ALA A 64 8.07 -4.70 -20.40
N ASP A 65 8.09 -5.81 -19.67
CA ASP A 65 7.03 -6.84 -19.73
C ASP A 65 5.76 -6.37 -19.03
N TYR A 66 5.91 -5.72 -17.88
CA TYR A 66 4.79 -5.15 -17.14
C TYR A 66 4.10 -4.05 -17.95
N VAL A 67 4.84 -3.08 -18.49
CA VAL A 67 4.29 -2.01 -19.34
C VAL A 67 3.58 -2.58 -20.58
N ARG A 68 4.16 -3.61 -21.21
CA ARG A 68 3.53 -4.27 -22.36
C ARG A 68 2.18 -4.90 -21.97
N LEU A 69 2.08 -5.54 -20.81
CA LEU A 69 0.83 -6.12 -20.33
C LEU A 69 -0.31 -5.08 -20.23
N PHE A 70 -0.03 -3.87 -19.72
CA PHE A 70 -1.07 -2.83 -19.65
C PHE A 70 -1.44 -2.27 -21.00
N HIS A 71 -0.48 -2.11 -21.92
CA HIS A 71 -0.81 -1.75 -23.30
C HIS A 71 -1.72 -2.79 -23.96
N GLU A 72 -1.42 -4.09 -23.79
CA GLU A 72 -2.29 -5.17 -24.28
C GLU A 72 -3.69 -5.12 -23.65
N ALA A 73 -3.79 -4.84 -22.35
CA ALA A 73 -5.06 -4.69 -21.65
C ALA A 73 -5.89 -3.50 -22.16
N TRP A 74 -5.25 -2.35 -22.35
CA TRP A 74 -5.92 -1.14 -22.86
C TRP A 74 -6.35 -1.29 -24.32
N ASP A 75 -5.54 -1.93 -25.17
CA ASP A 75 -5.90 -2.27 -26.55
C ASP A 75 -7.09 -3.25 -26.62
N ALA A 76 -7.22 -4.11 -25.62
CA ALA A 76 -8.37 -5.01 -25.43
C ALA A 76 -9.60 -4.32 -24.78
N GLY A 77 -9.51 -3.03 -24.43
CA GLY A 77 -10.60 -2.27 -23.82
C GLY A 77 -10.83 -2.56 -22.34
N ILE A 78 -9.84 -3.11 -21.64
CA ILE A 78 -9.89 -3.33 -20.19
C ILE A 78 -9.48 -2.05 -19.48
N ASP A 79 -10.38 -1.46 -18.68
CA ASP A 79 -10.05 -0.31 -17.84
C ASP A 79 -9.34 -0.79 -16.56
N VAL A 80 -8.03 -0.62 -16.53
CA VAL A 80 -7.18 -0.94 -15.38
C VAL A 80 -6.05 0.07 -15.29
N LYS A 81 -5.72 0.48 -14.07
CA LYS A 81 -4.63 1.41 -13.79
C LYS A 81 -3.30 0.68 -13.60
N MET A 82 -2.24 1.21 -14.21
CA MET A 82 -0.88 0.70 -14.06
C MET A 82 -0.19 1.42 -12.91
N SER A 83 0.25 0.68 -11.91
CA SER A 83 0.93 1.23 -10.73
C SER A 83 1.99 0.26 -10.20
N ILE A 84 2.64 0.65 -9.10
CA ILE A 84 3.59 -0.13 -8.34
C ILE A 84 3.36 0.13 -6.84
N GLU A 85 3.58 -0.89 -6.02
CA GLU A 85 3.81 -0.73 -4.59
C GLU A 85 5.33 -0.69 -4.37
N MET A 86 5.83 0.49 -4.05
CA MET A 86 7.24 0.75 -3.84
C MET A 86 7.58 0.67 -2.35
N ASP A 87 8.52 -0.22 -2.01
CA ASP A 87 9.15 -0.21 -0.70
C ASP A 87 9.84 1.14 -0.45
N TYR A 88 9.39 1.84 0.58
CA TYR A 88 10.06 3.02 1.05
C TYR A 88 11.41 2.64 1.66
N THR A 89 12.48 3.09 1.02
CA THR A 89 13.84 2.85 1.49
C THR A 89 14.49 4.16 1.92
N PRO A 90 14.69 4.38 3.24
CA PRO A 90 15.33 5.59 3.74
C PRO A 90 16.68 5.87 3.06
N GLY A 91 16.91 7.12 2.67
CA GLY A 91 18.15 7.52 1.99
C GLY A 91 18.20 7.23 0.48
N LYS A 92 17.18 6.58 -0.09
CA LYS A 92 17.09 6.23 -1.53
C LYS A 92 16.08 7.07 -2.31
N HIS A 93 15.79 8.27 -1.80
CA HIS A 93 14.78 9.17 -2.36
C HIS A 93 15.04 9.52 -3.82
N GLU A 94 16.30 9.76 -4.19
CA GLU A 94 16.64 10.11 -5.57
C GLU A 94 16.43 8.92 -6.52
N GLU A 95 16.88 7.72 -6.13
CA GLU A 95 16.68 6.50 -6.91
C GLU A 95 15.20 6.15 -7.06
N MET A 96 14.42 6.23 -5.97
CA MET A 96 12.97 6.04 -6.01
C MET A 96 12.31 7.07 -6.94
N ALA A 97 12.67 8.34 -6.84
CA ALA A 97 12.11 9.39 -7.68
C ALA A 97 12.49 9.23 -9.17
N GLN A 98 13.71 8.76 -9.45
CA GLN A 98 14.14 8.44 -10.82
C GLN A 98 13.33 7.28 -11.40
N PHE A 99 13.14 6.20 -10.64
CA PHE A 99 12.33 5.06 -11.08
C PHE A 99 10.85 5.46 -11.29
N ILE A 100 10.25 6.16 -10.34
CA ILE A 100 8.85 6.60 -10.41
C ILE A 100 8.60 7.46 -11.66
N ARG A 101 9.52 8.38 -12.00
CA ARG A 101 9.41 9.24 -13.20
C ARG A 101 9.70 8.53 -14.52
N ALA A 102 10.25 7.32 -14.49
CA ALA A 102 10.63 6.60 -15.71
C ALA A 102 9.44 5.92 -16.40
N TYR A 103 8.27 5.84 -15.74
CA TYR A 103 7.08 5.16 -16.23
C TYR A 103 5.83 6.00 -15.98
N ASP A 104 4.82 5.82 -16.84
CA ASP A 104 3.53 6.52 -16.75
C ASP A 104 2.59 5.85 -15.73
N PHE A 105 3.01 5.77 -14.47
CA PHE A 105 2.17 5.23 -13.41
C PHE A 105 0.95 6.12 -13.14
N ASP A 106 -0.21 5.50 -12.94
CA ASP A 106 -1.45 6.21 -12.61
C ASP A 106 -1.45 6.75 -11.18
N TYR A 107 -0.79 6.03 -10.27
CA TYR A 107 -0.51 6.37 -8.87
C TYR A 107 0.71 5.55 -8.43
N VAL A 108 1.28 5.87 -7.27
CA VAL A 108 2.32 5.06 -6.63
C VAL A 108 1.99 4.84 -5.16
N ILE A 109 1.99 3.57 -4.72
CA ILE A 109 1.90 3.22 -3.30
C ILE A 109 3.30 3.22 -2.70
N GLY A 110 3.47 3.85 -1.55
CA GLY A 110 4.65 3.72 -0.71
C GLY A 110 4.35 2.85 0.50
N SER A 111 5.19 1.83 0.73
CA SER A 111 4.95 0.84 1.79
C SER A 111 6.23 0.57 2.59
N ILE A 112 6.09 0.24 3.87
CA ILE A 112 7.22 -0.01 4.78
C ILE A 112 7.21 -1.48 5.18
N HIS A 113 7.99 -2.29 4.48
CA HIS A 113 8.16 -3.72 4.80
C HIS A 113 9.43 -4.00 5.62
N TRP A 114 10.37 -3.04 5.66
CA TRP A 114 11.66 -3.22 6.30
C TRP A 114 11.92 -2.14 7.36
N VAL A 115 12.38 -2.58 8.53
CA VAL A 115 12.97 -1.70 9.55
C VAL A 115 14.42 -2.13 9.74
N ASP A 116 15.35 -1.34 9.25
CA ASP A 116 16.75 -1.76 9.08
C ASP A 116 16.83 -3.02 8.19
N ASP A 117 17.35 -4.14 8.71
CA ASP A 117 17.48 -5.44 8.04
C ASP A 117 16.32 -6.41 8.37
N PHE A 118 15.26 -5.92 9.02
CA PHE A 118 14.15 -6.73 9.50
C PHE A 118 12.91 -6.58 8.63
N GLY A 119 12.57 -7.64 7.89
CA GLY A 119 11.30 -7.75 7.15
C GLY A 119 10.16 -7.97 8.14
N ILE A 120 9.52 -6.90 8.57
CA ILE A 120 8.65 -6.87 9.77
C ILE A 120 7.39 -7.74 9.61
N ASP A 121 6.97 -7.94 8.37
CA ASP A 121 5.76 -8.65 7.94
C ASP A 121 6.05 -10.03 7.35
N LEU A 122 7.33 -10.40 7.25
CA LEU A 122 7.76 -11.70 6.73
C LEU A 122 7.68 -12.78 7.80
N ALA A 123 6.99 -13.89 7.48
CA ALA A 123 6.83 -15.01 8.41
C ALA A 123 8.18 -15.62 8.85
N GLU A 124 9.18 -15.59 7.99
CA GLU A 124 10.55 -16.08 8.23
C GLU A 124 11.26 -15.28 9.34
N PHE A 125 10.94 -13.99 9.45
CA PHE A 125 11.50 -13.07 10.43
C PHE A 125 10.67 -12.98 11.71
N ARG A 126 9.57 -13.76 11.83
CA ARG A 126 8.64 -13.64 12.96
C ARG A 126 9.33 -13.75 14.33
N LYS A 127 10.35 -14.60 14.47
CA LYS A 127 11.09 -14.78 15.73
C LYS A 127 11.95 -13.57 16.12
N GLU A 128 12.26 -12.67 15.18
CA GLU A 128 13.03 -11.46 15.48
C GLU A 128 12.21 -10.45 16.29
N TRP A 129 10.87 -10.53 16.24
CA TRP A 129 9.99 -9.75 17.11
C TRP A 129 10.22 -10.04 18.61
N ASP A 130 10.58 -11.27 18.98
CA ASP A 130 10.86 -11.64 20.37
C ASP A 130 12.24 -11.13 20.85
N ARG A 131 13.08 -10.63 19.94
CA ARG A 131 14.48 -10.27 20.19
C ARG A 131 14.70 -8.76 20.11
N ARG A 132 13.88 -8.05 19.35
CA ARG A 132 13.97 -6.61 19.14
C ARG A 132 13.18 -5.87 20.21
N ASP A 133 13.65 -4.66 20.52
CA ASP A 133 12.86 -3.73 21.32
C ASP A 133 11.66 -3.26 20.49
N ILE A 134 10.45 -3.57 20.98
CA ILE A 134 9.20 -3.22 20.33
C ILE A 134 9.01 -1.71 20.20
N TYR A 135 9.45 -0.94 21.20
CA TYR A 135 9.35 0.52 21.19
C TYR A 135 10.31 1.14 20.18
N ASP A 136 11.54 0.62 20.09
CA ASP A 136 12.50 1.05 19.04
C ASP A 136 11.99 0.71 17.64
N THR A 137 11.44 -0.50 17.45
CA THR A 137 10.90 -0.96 16.17
C THR A 137 9.73 -0.07 15.72
N TYR A 138 8.78 0.21 16.60
CA TYR A 138 7.65 1.10 16.30
C TYR A 138 8.11 2.54 16.02
N ARG A 139 9.05 3.07 16.81
CA ARG A 139 9.61 4.41 16.59
C ARG A 139 10.23 4.51 15.19
N LYS A 140 11.11 3.57 14.83
CA LYS A 140 11.75 3.54 13.51
C LYS A 140 10.75 3.33 12.37
N TYR A 141 9.74 2.50 12.57
CA TYR A 141 8.68 2.32 11.58
C TYR A 141 7.94 3.65 11.33
N PHE A 142 7.52 4.35 12.38
CA PHE A 142 6.82 5.62 12.23
C PHE A 142 7.73 6.78 11.83
N ASP A 143 9.03 6.73 12.14
CA ASP A 143 10.04 7.64 11.57
C ASP A 143 10.07 7.50 10.03
N GLN A 144 10.00 6.27 9.52
CA GLN A 144 9.90 6.02 8.08
C GLN A 144 8.58 6.51 7.49
N VAL A 145 7.44 6.36 8.19
CA VAL A 145 6.15 6.93 7.76
C VAL A 145 6.25 8.45 7.59
N VAL A 146 6.88 9.12 8.57
CA VAL A 146 7.08 10.57 8.53
C VAL A 146 7.93 10.97 7.32
N THR A 147 9.09 10.35 7.12
CA THR A 147 9.98 10.71 6.02
C THR A 147 9.43 10.29 4.65
N LEU A 148 8.61 9.24 4.59
CA LEU A 148 7.83 8.86 3.40
C LEU A 148 6.86 9.97 3.01
N ALA A 149 6.07 10.47 3.96
CA ALA A 149 5.13 11.57 3.71
C ALA A 149 5.86 12.86 3.30
N GLU A 150 6.94 13.22 4.00
CA GLU A 150 7.75 14.40 3.71
C GLU A 150 8.39 14.35 2.31
N SER A 151 8.73 13.15 1.83
CA SER A 151 9.33 12.97 0.50
C SER A 151 8.42 13.43 -0.64
N ASN A 152 7.10 13.43 -0.44
CA ASN A 152 6.09 13.68 -1.48
C ASN A 152 6.29 12.85 -2.76
N LEU A 153 6.87 11.66 -2.65
CA LEU A 153 7.03 10.74 -3.78
C LEU A 153 5.75 9.93 -4.03
N PHE A 154 5.05 9.54 -2.97
CA PHE A 154 3.96 8.56 -3.02
C PHE A 154 2.58 9.20 -2.95
N ASP A 155 1.65 8.65 -3.73
CA ASP A 155 0.27 9.13 -3.78
C ASP A 155 -0.58 8.47 -2.69
N ILE A 156 -0.24 7.24 -2.32
CA ILE A 156 -0.92 6.43 -1.30
C ILE A 156 0.15 5.85 -0.37
N ILE A 157 -0.10 5.84 0.94
CA ILE A 157 0.65 5.01 1.89
C ILE A 157 -0.10 3.69 2.10
N GLY A 158 0.54 2.58 1.77
CA GLY A 158 0.00 1.24 1.97
C GLY A 158 -0.05 0.89 3.46
N HIS A 159 -1.07 0.11 3.86
CA HIS A 159 -1.21 -0.53 5.18
C HIS A 159 -0.49 0.21 6.33
N LEU A 160 -0.91 1.45 6.60
CA LEU A 160 -0.18 2.47 7.37
C LEU A 160 0.46 2.00 8.69
N ASP A 161 -0.18 1.09 9.44
CA ASP A 161 0.34 0.50 10.68
C ASP A 161 0.68 -1.00 10.56
N LEU A 162 1.17 -1.45 9.39
CA LEU A 162 1.57 -2.83 9.08
C LEU A 162 2.42 -3.47 10.18
N VAL A 163 3.23 -2.68 10.88
CA VAL A 163 4.03 -3.06 12.05
C VAL A 163 3.26 -3.90 13.09
N LYS A 164 1.93 -3.79 13.18
CA LYS A 164 1.08 -4.62 14.06
C LYS A 164 0.74 -6.02 13.53
N ILE A 165 1.15 -6.39 12.31
CA ILE A 165 0.71 -7.59 11.57
C ILE A 165 0.75 -8.89 12.37
N PHE A 166 1.74 -9.07 13.24
CA PHE A 166 1.90 -10.25 14.08
C PHE A 166 1.44 -10.07 15.54
N LYS A 167 0.68 -9.01 15.84
CA LYS A 167 0.16 -8.66 17.17
C LYS A 167 1.20 -8.28 18.22
N TYR A 168 2.40 -7.92 17.79
CA TYR A 168 3.37 -7.25 18.65
C TYR A 168 3.03 -5.77 18.67
N VAL A 169 2.33 -5.30 19.71
CA VAL A 169 1.94 -3.88 19.88
C VAL A 169 2.48 -3.37 21.22
N PRO A 170 3.07 -2.17 21.30
CA PRO A 170 3.47 -1.56 22.57
C PRO A 170 2.31 -1.48 23.55
N GLU A 171 2.55 -1.83 24.82
CA GLU A 171 1.53 -1.75 25.88
C GLU A 171 1.26 -0.30 26.33
N ASP A 172 2.23 0.59 26.11
CA ASP A 172 2.12 2.01 26.43
C ASP A 172 1.29 2.72 25.35
N GLU A 173 0.05 3.05 25.71
CA GLU A 173 -0.88 3.76 24.82
C GLU A 173 -0.43 5.18 24.51
N GLU A 174 0.23 5.89 25.45
CA GLU A 174 0.70 7.25 25.22
C GLU A 174 1.81 7.25 24.16
N PHE A 175 2.76 6.33 24.27
CA PHE A 175 3.80 6.14 23.27
C PHE A 175 3.21 5.85 21.87
N LEU A 176 2.22 4.96 21.79
CA LEU A 176 1.60 4.59 20.52
C LEU A 176 0.87 5.76 19.88
N LEU A 177 0.06 6.49 20.67
CA LEU A 177 -0.67 7.67 20.19
C LEU A 177 0.28 8.80 19.79
N GLU A 178 1.43 8.94 20.45
CA GLU A 178 2.48 9.87 20.01
C GLU A 178 2.99 9.50 18.61
N GLN A 179 3.26 8.22 18.34
CA GLN A 179 3.70 7.80 17.00
C GLN A 179 2.63 8.05 15.93
N TYR A 180 1.37 7.79 16.26
CA TYR A 180 0.23 8.09 15.38
C TYR A 180 0.11 9.58 15.11
N ASP A 181 0.27 10.45 16.12
CA ASP A 181 0.19 11.89 15.94
C ASP A 181 1.28 12.42 15.02
N ARG A 182 2.52 11.96 15.21
CA ARG A 182 3.67 12.30 14.36
C ARG A 182 3.42 11.92 12.90
N ALA A 183 3.01 10.68 12.66
CA ALA A 183 2.73 10.16 11.32
C ALA A 183 1.60 10.92 10.62
N THR A 184 0.48 11.11 11.31
CA THR A 184 -0.69 11.80 10.73
C THR A 184 -0.44 13.28 10.50
N THR A 185 0.40 13.92 11.33
CA THR A 185 0.85 15.31 11.10
C THR A 185 1.70 15.42 9.85
N ALA A 186 2.63 14.48 9.61
CA ALA A 186 3.42 14.47 8.38
C ALA A 186 2.55 14.23 7.14
N LEU A 187 1.63 13.26 7.21
CA LEU A 187 0.70 12.94 6.12
C LEU A 187 -0.20 14.13 5.75
N ALA A 188 -0.72 14.86 6.74
CA ALA A 188 -1.55 16.05 6.52
C ALA A 188 -0.81 17.18 5.77
N ASN A 189 0.52 17.21 5.84
CA ASN A 189 1.37 18.16 5.14
C ASN A 189 1.91 17.62 3.79
N SER A 190 1.42 16.46 3.34
CA SER A 190 1.88 15.80 2.12
C SER A 190 0.75 15.63 1.10
N LYS A 191 1.09 15.23 -0.12
CA LYS A 191 0.10 14.81 -1.13
C LYS A 191 -0.52 13.42 -0.84
N THR A 192 0.03 12.66 0.09
CA THR A 192 -0.24 11.24 0.27
C THR A 192 -1.62 10.98 0.87
N CYS A 193 -2.34 10.02 0.30
CA CYS A 193 -3.61 9.50 0.83
C CYS A 193 -3.35 8.26 1.68
N VAL A 194 -4.22 7.98 2.64
CA VAL A 194 -4.13 6.78 3.49
C VAL A 194 -4.98 5.67 2.92
N GLU A 195 -4.40 4.50 2.76
CA GLU A 195 -5.14 3.29 2.44
C GLU A 195 -5.92 2.77 3.65
N ILE A 196 -7.21 2.49 3.46
CA ILE A 196 -7.94 1.56 4.33
C ILE A 196 -7.87 0.18 3.66
N SER A 197 -6.98 -0.68 4.17
CA SER A 197 -6.72 -2.00 3.63
C SER A 197 -7.51 -3.08 4.36
N THR A 198 -8.18 -3.94 3.60
CA THR A 198 -8.84 -5.14 4.16
C THR A 198 -7.89 -6.32 4.34
N ALA A 199 -6.66 -6.27 3.82
CA ALA A 199 -5.72 -7.39 3.92
C ALA A 199 -5.44 -7.80 5.36
N GLY A 200 -5.39 -6.87 6.32
CA GLY A 200 -5.12 -7.19 7.72
C GLY A 200 -6.12 -8.18 8.34
N LEU A 201 -7.36 -8.27 7.81
CA LEU A 201 -8.36 -9.27 8.19
C LEU A 201 -7.97 -10.70 7.77
N ARG A 202 -7.15 -10.83 6.73
CA ARG A 202 -6.59 -12.09 6.20
C ARG A 202 -5.17 -12.36 6.73
N LYS A 203 -4.58 -11.44 7.49
CA LYS A 203 -3.28 -11.59 8.16
C LYS A 203 -3.47 -11.95 9.64
N PRO A 204 -2.41 -12.34 10.38
CA PRO A 204 -2.54 -12.73 11.78
C PRO A 204 -3.17 -11.68 12.68
N VAL A 205 -2.97 -10.38 12.42
CA VAL A 205 -3.59 -9.29 13.17
C VAL A 205 -5.12 -9.43 13.22
N GLY A 206 -5.77 -9.77 12.10
CA GLY A 206 -7.23 -9.95 12.04
C GLY A 206 -8.02 -8.65 12.14
N GLU A 207 -7.38 -7.52 11.83
CA GLU A 207 -7.91 -6.15 11.91
C GLU A 207 -7.65 -5.42 10.59
N LEU A 208 -8.40 -4.36 10.32
CA LEU A 208 -8.09 -3.47 9.19
C LEU A 208 -6.77 -2.72 9.44
N TYR A 209 -6.14 -2.29 8.35
CA TYR A 209 -5.13 -1.24 8.38
C TYR A 209 -5.78 0.06 7.85
N PRO A 210 -5.60 1.22 8.50
CA PRO A 210 -4.99 1.39 9.82
C PRO A 210 -5.92 1.01 10.99
N ASP A 211 -5.36 0.97 12.21
CA ASP A 211 -6.08 1.05 13.49
C ASP A 211 -7.13 2.19 13.45
N PRO A 212 -8.37 1.97 13.93
CA PRO A 212 -9.41 3.00 13.94
C PRO A 212 -9.01 4.32 14.62
N ARG A 213 -8.18 4.29 15.66
CA ARG A 213 -7.67 5.50 16.34
C ARG A 213 -6.72 6.27 15.43
N LEU A 214 -5.84 5.56 14.71
CA LEU A 214 -4.94 6.17 13.74
C LEU A 214 -5.74 6.77 12.56
N LEU A 215 -6.75 6.05 12.07
CA LEU A 215 -7.65 6.57 11.03
C LEU A 215 -8.42 7.82 11.49
N GLN A 216 -8.89 7.85 12.74
CA GLN A 216 -9.56 9.02 13.30
C GLN A 216 -8.62 10.24 13.30
N MET A 217 -7.36 10.05 13.70
CA MET A 217 -6.36 11.12 13.68
C MET A 217 -6.03 11.60 12.26
N CYS A 218 -6.05 10.71 11.25
CA CYS A 218 -5.98 11.09 9.84
C CYS A 218 -7.16 11.99 9.44
N TYR A 219 -8.38 11.59 9.82
CA TYR A 219 -9.60 12.33 9.51
C TYR A 219 -9.62 13.73 10.14
N ASP A 220 -9.30 13.83 11.43
CA ASP A 220 -9.29 15.08 12.18
C ASP A 220 -8.30 16.10 11.57
N LYS A 221 -7.25 15.60 10.90
CA LYS A 221 -6.24 16.40 10.18
C LYS A 221 -6.51 16.55 8.68
N GLY A 222 -7.64 16.04 8.17
CA GLY A 222 -8.05 16.17 6.78
C GLY A 222 -7.27 15.31 5.78
N VAL A 223 -6.64 14.22 6.23
CA VAL A 223 -5.90 13.31 5.35
C VAL A 223 -6.89 12.49 4.50
N PRO A 224 -6.81 12.51 3.16
CA PRO A 224 -7.72 11.78 2.30
C PRO A 224 -7.48 10.26 2.35
N ILE A 225 -8.49 9.48 1.96
CA ILE A 225 -8.41 8.02 1.97
C ILE A 225 -8.65 7.37 0.59
N VAL A 226 -8.16 6.15 0.45
CA VAL A 226 -8.58 5.17 -0.57
C VAL A 226 -9.01 3.88 0.10
N LEU A 227 -9.82 3.08 -0.61
CA LEU A 227 -10.07 1.68 -0.22
C LEU A 227 -9.22 0.76 -1.08
N SER A 228 -8.64 -0.25 -0.45
CA SER A 228 -7.87 -1.29 -1.13
C SER A 228 -8.07 -2.65 -0.49
N SER A 229 -7.95 -3.72 -1.27
CA SER A 229 -7.99 -5.08 -0.75
C SER A 229 -6.61 -5.66 -0.44
N ASP A 230 -5.55 -5.23 -1.13
CA ASP A 230 -4.26 -5.91 -1.15
C ASP A 230 -4.45 -7.39 -1.55
N ALA A 231 -5.08 -7.56 -2.72
CA ALA A 231 -5.39 -8.86 -3.29
C ALA A 231 -4.18 -9.43 -4.02
N HIS A 232 -3.77 -10.63 -3.63
CA HIS A 232 -2.73 -11.40 -4.32
C HIS A 232 -3.29 -12.52 -5.21
N VAL A 233 -4.60 -12.73 -5.15
CA VAL A 233 -5.36 -13.67 -5.96
C VAL A 233 -6.71 -13.02 -6.31
N PRO A 234 -7.35 -13.38 -7.43
CA PRO A 234 -8.58 -12.74 -7.85
C PRO A 234 -9.66 -12.70 -6.77
N GLN A 235 -9.82 -13.77 -5.98
CA GLN A 235 -10.89 -13.89 -4.98
C GLN A 235 -10.79 -12.87 -3.83
N ASP A 236 -9.61 -12.28 -3.63
CA ASP A 236 -9.38 -11.29 -2.58
C ASP A 236 -9.78 -9.86 -3.02
N VAL A 237 -9.99 -9.62 -4.32
CA VAL A 237 -10.38 -8.31 -4.85
C VAL A 237 -11.69 -7.85 -4.21
N GLY A 238 -11.67 -6.66 -3.61
CA GLY A 238 -12.82 -6.12 -2.87
C GLY A 238 -13.32 -6.99 -1.71
N ALA A 239 -12.51 -7.92 -1.18
CA ALA A 239 -12.90 -8.75 -0.04
C ALA A 239 -13.09 -7.89 1.22
N ASP A 240 -14.15 -8.17 1.99
CA ASP A 240 -14.47 -7.51 3.27
C ASP A 240 -14.64 -5.98 3.20
N TYR A 241 -14.94 -5.42 2.03
CA TYR A 241 -15.12 -3.98 1.83
C TYR A 241 -16.26 -3.36 2.64
N ASP A 242 -17.27 -4.14 3.00
CA ASP A 242 -18.34 -3.70 3.91
C ASP A 242 -17.78 -3.21 5.24
N LYS A 243 -16.72 -3.84 5.76
CA LYS A 243 -16.04 -3.43 6.99
C LYS A 243 -15.21 -2.17 6.81
N ALA A 244 -14.49 -2.04 5.69
CA ALA A 244 -13.72 -0.84 5.38
C ALA A 244 -14.62 0.40 5.20
N ILE A 245 -15.74 0.25 4.48
CA ILE A 245 -16.73 1.30 4.29
C ILE A 245 -17.39 1.67 5.62
N ALA A 246 -17.74 0.69 6.46
CA ALA A 246 -18.31 0.95 7.78
C ALA A 246 -17.32 1.75 8.65
N LEU A 247 -16.05 1.34 8.70
CA LEU A 247 -15.02 2.05 9.45
C LEU A 247 -14.85 3.50 8.95
N ALA A 248 -14.73 3.70 7.64
CA ALA A 248 -14.61 5.02 7.04
C ALA A 248 -15.79 5.94 7.44
N LYS A 249 -17.02 5.43 7.34
CA LYS A 249 -18.24 6.16 7.71
C LYS A 249 -18.32 6.45 9.21
N THR A 250 -17.89 5.52 10.07
CA THR A 250 -17.86 5.71 11.53
C THR A 250 -16.88 6.82 11.93
N VAL A 251 -15.72 6.89 11.28
CA VAL A 251 -14.73 7.96 11.51
C VAL A 251 -15.23 9.32 11.00
N GLY A 252 -16.01 9.33 9.92
CA GLY A 252 -16.66 10.53 9.37
C GLY A 252 -16.33 10.83 7.91
N TYR A 253 -15.60 9.94 7.22
CA TYR A 253 -15.33 10.08 5.79
C TYR A 253 -16.59 9.92 4.95
N THR A 254 -16.76 10.83 3.98
CA THR A 254 -17.86 10.83 3.01
C THR A 254 -17.39 10.66 1.57
N GLU A 255 -16.08 10.71 1.35
CA GLU A 255 -15.45 10.69 0.03
C GLU A 255 -14.19 9.82 0.06
N ILE A 256 -13.85 9.25 -1.09
CA ILE A 256 -12.59 8.55 -1.35
C ILE A 256 -11.89 9.19 -2.55
N MET A 257 -10.59 9.01 -2.65
CA MET A 257 -9.81 9.54 -3.76
C MET A 257 -9.70 8.53 -4.91
N THR A 258 -9.82 9.00 -6.14
CA THR A 258 -9.50 8.26 -7.35
C THR A 258 -8.29 8.86 -8.04
N PHE A 259 -7.54 8.05 -8.79
CA PHE A 259 -6.30 8.45 -9.42
C PHE A 259 -6.33 8.19 -10.94
N SER A 260 -5.68 9.09 -11.67
CA SER A 260 -5.39 8.95 -13.09
C SER A 260 -4.14 9.77 -13.41
N LYS A 261 -3.08 9.14 -13.90
CA LYS A 261 -1.81 9.81 -14.26
C LYS A 261 -1.27 10.77 -13.19
N GLY A 262 -1.31 10.35 -11.92
CA GLY A 262 -0.84 11.12 -10.77
C GLY A 262 -1.79 12.24 -10.31
N GLU A 263 -2.92 12.46 -11.00
CA GLU A 263 -3.94 13.40 -10.56
C GLU A 263 -4.99 12.68 -9.69
N ARG A 264 -5.28 13.26 -8.53
CA ARG A 264 -6.31 12.76 -7.61
C ARG A 264 -7.63 13.51 -7.72
N LYS A 265 -8.75 12.81 -7.60
CA LYS A 265 -10.09 13.40 -7.57
C LYS A 265 -10.94 12.77 -6.45
N ALA A 266 -11.65 13.61 -5.71
CA ALA A 266 -12.61 13.14 -4.72
C ALA A 266 -13.89 12.61 -5.39
N VAL A 267 -14.38 11.47 -4.91
CA VAL A 267 -15.68 10.91 -5.29
C VAL A 267 -16.45 10.46 -4.05
N PRO A 268 -17.79 10.45 -4.06
CA PRO A 268 -18.57 9.96 -2.93
C PRO A 268 -18.21 8.52 -2.55
N LEU A 269 -17.95 8.33 -1.25
CA LEU A 269 -17.81 7.02 -0.62
C LEU A 269 -19.16 6.31 -0.77
N GLY A 270 -19.12 5.12 -1.41
CA GLY A 270 -20.30 4.33 -1.78
C GLY A 270 -21.44 4.28 -0.75
#